data_AF-A0A528E5T3-F1
#
_entry.id   AF-A0A528E5T3-F1
#
_cell.length_a   1.000
_cell.length_b   1.000
_cell.length_c   1.000
_cell.angle_alpha   90.00
_cell.angle_beta   90.00
_cell.angle_gamma   90.00
#
_symmetry.space_group_name_H-M   'P 1'
#
loop_
_entity.id
_entity.type
_entity.pdbx_description
1 polymer ?
#
loop_
_entity_poly.entity_id
_entity_poly.type
_entity_poly.pdbx_seq_one_letter_code
_entity_poly.pdbx_strand_id
1 'polypeptide(L)' 'MPALTLAVEIADAIAAAKKRRHFSFDVKSKAKELAKAHPNAGASVGDVIDILEHESLAAGIVPISEPDP' A
#
# COMPACT_ATOMS: atom_id res chain seq x y z
N MET A 1 -0.82 -14.35 -4.79
CA MET A 1 -0.09 -14.12 -3.52
C MET A 1 1.18 -13.36 -3.88
N PRO A 2 1.36 -12.12 -3.39
CA PRO A 2 2.59 -11.35 -3.63
C PRO A 2 3.82 -12.10 -3.09
N ALA A 3 4.98 -11.86 -3.69
CA ALA A 3 6.25 -12.32 -3.14
C ALA A 3 6.43 -11.82 -1.68
N LEU A 4 7.04 -12.63 -0.81
CA LEU A 4 7.25 -12.32 0.62
C LEU A 4 7.86 -10.92 0.83
N THR A 5 8.77 -10.51 -0.04
CA THR A 5 9.42 -9.18 0.01
C THR A 5 8.43 -8.03 -0.17
N LEU A 6 7.46 -8.16 -1.08
CA LEU A 6 6.45 -7.13 -1.32
C LEU A 6 5.46 -7.02 -0.15
N ALA A 7 5.10 -8.15 0.47
CA ALA A 7 4.25 -8.15 1.66
C ALA A 7 4.91 -7.44 2.85
N VAL A 8 6.22 -7.63 3.06
CA VAL A 8 6.97 -6.93 4.12
C VAL A 8 7.02 -5.43 3.87
N GLU A 9 7.28 -5.00 2.64
CA GLU A 9 7.32 -3.57 2.32
C GLU A 9 5.96 -2.87 2.44
N ILE A 10 4.87 -3.58 2.13
CA ILE A 10 3.51 -3.10 2.38
C ILE A 10 3.28 -2.87 3.88
N ALA A 11 3.63 -3.85 4.72
CA ALA A 11 3.49 -3.75 6.16
C ALA A 11 4.34 -2.60 6.74
N ASP A 12 5.58 -2.44 6.25
CA ASP A 12 6.47 -1.34 6.65
C ASP A 12 5.92 0.03 6.26
N ALA A 13 5.35 0.16 5.06
CA ALA A 13 4.73 1.40 4.61
C ALA A 13 3.58 1.84 5.54
N ILE A 14 2.76 0.90 5.96
CA ILE A 14 1.61 1.14 6.86
C ILE A 14 2.11 1.45 8.28
N ALA A 15 3.09 0.69 8.78
CA ALA A 15 3.70 0.95 10.08
C ALA A 15 4.35 2.34 10.14
N ALA A 16 5.03 2.76 9.06
CA ALA A 16 5.61 4.09 8.94
C ALA A 16 4.55 5.19 8.91
N ALA A 17 3.46 5.01 8.16
CA ALA A 17 2.34 5.93 8.10
C ALA A 17 1.67 6.11 9.49
N LYS A 18 1.41 4.99 10.18
CA LYS A 18 0.89 4.97 11.56
C LYS A 18 1.81 5.70 12.54
N LYS A 19 3.13 5.43 12.48
CA LYS A 19 4.13 6.06 13.35
C LYS A 19 4.21 7.58 13.16
N ARG A 20 4.04 8.05 11.92
CA ARG A 20 4.05 9.48 11.58
C ARG A 20 2.75 10.21 11.94
N ARG A 21 1.73 9.51 12.46
CA ARG A 21 0.36 10.02 12.64
C ARG A 21 -0.18 10.67 11.36
N HIS A 22 0.28 10.18 10.20
CA HIS A 22 -0.33 10.51 8.93
C HIS A 22 -1.61 9.67 8.85
N PHE A 23 -2.73 10.31 9.19
CA PHE A 23 -4.05 9.68 9.13
C PHE A 23 -4.54 9.48 7.70
N SER A 24 -3.78 9.97 6.72
CA SER A 24 -4.08 9.91 5.30
C SER A 24 -2.89 9.25 4.56
N PHE A 25 -3.18 8.21 3.79
CA PHE A 25 -2.17 7.42 3.06
C PHE A 25 -2.60 7.19 1.60
N ASP A 26 -1.87 7.77 0.65
CA ASP A 26 -2.15 7.62 -0.78
C ASP A 26 -1.75 6.21 -1.25
N VAL A 27 -2.75 5.33 -1.24
CA VAL A 27 -2.62 3.93 -1.61
C VAL A 27 -2.26 3.77 -3.08
N LYS A 28 -2.78 4.63 -3.98
CA LYS A 28 -2.54 4.55 -5.42
C LYS A 28 -1.08 4.88 -5.75
N SER A 29 -0.56 5.97 -5.21
CA SER A 29 0.84 6.36 -5.43
C SER A 29 1.80 5.35 -4.83
N LYS A 30 1.52 4.86 -3.61
CA LYS A 30 2.40 3.87 -2.97
C LYS A 30 2.35 2.51 -3.68
N ALA A 31 1.18 2.06 -4.14
CA ALA A 31 1.06 0.83 -4.91
C ALA A 31 1.84 0.90 -6.23
N LYS A 32 1.79 2.02 -6.94
CA LYS A 32 2.59 2.22 -8.17
C LYS A 32 4.08 2.19 -7.89
N GLU A 33 4.53 2.79 -6.77
CA GLU A 33 5.93 2.75 -6.33
C GLU A 33 6.37 1.31 -6.04
N LEU A 34 5.60 0.58 -5.25
CA LEU A 34 5.89 -0.81 -4.85
C LEU A 34 5.86 -1.78 -6.03
N ALA A 35 4.88 -1.65 -6.93
CA ALA A 35 4.82 -2.48 -8.14
C ALA A 35 6.00 -2.22 -9.09
N LYS A 36 6.50 -0.97 -9.17
CA LYS A 36 7.71 -0.63 -9.91
C LYS A 36 8.98 -1.17 -9.26
N ALA A 37 9.05 -1.15 -7.93
CA ALA A 37 10.18 -1.68 -7.18
C ALA A 37 10.26 -3.21 -7.25
N HIS A 38 9.11 -3.88 -7.41
CA HIS A 38 9.02 -5.34 -7.46
C HIS A 38 8.35 -5.85 -8.75
N PRO A 39 8.96 -5.65 -9.93
CA PRO A 39 8.37 -6.06 -11.22
C PRO A 39 8.16 -7.58 -11.34
N ASN A 40 8.86 -8.37 -10.53
CA ASN A 40 8.78 -9.84 -10.51
C ASN A 40 7.94 -10.40 -9.36
N ALA A 41 7.24 -9.55 -8.58
CA ALA A 41 6.47 -10.02 -7.42
C ALA A 41 5.17 -10.77 -7.77
N GLY A 42 4.80 -10.83 -9.05
CA GLY A 42 3.60 -11.54 -9.52
C GLY A 42 2.29 -10.93 -9.03
N ALA A 43 2.33 -9.73 -8.45
CA ALA A 43 1.18 -8.96 -8.00
C ALA A 43 0.99 -7.76 -8.93
N SER A 44 -0.24 -7.54 -9.39
CA SER A 44 -0.60 -6.36 -10.16
C SER A 44 -0.64 -5.12 -9.25
N VAL A 45 -0.61 -3.93 -9.85
CA VAL A 45 -0.82 -2.68 -9.10
C VAL A 45 -2.16 -2.72 -8.36
N GLY A 46 -3.21 -3.32 -8.96
CA GLY A 46 -4.52 -3.49 -8.33
C GLY A 46 -4.44 -4.35 -7.07
N ASP A 47 -3.75 -5.49 -7.13
CA ASP A 47 -3.58 -6.36 -5.96
C ASP A 47 -2.86 -5.63 -4.82
N VAL A 48 -1.86 -4.78 -5.14
CA VAL A 48 -1.13 -4.00 -4.13
C VAL A 48 -2.02 -2.90 -3.54
N ILE A 49 -2.88 -2.27 -4.34
CA ILE A 49 -3.87 -1.30 -3.85
C ILE A 49 -4.83 -1.97 -2.88
N ASP A 50 -5.43 -3.10 -3.26
CA ASP A 50 -6.41 -3.81 -2.44
C ASP A 50 -5.83 -4.19 -1.07
N ILE A 51 -4.58 -4.69 -1.06
CA ILE A 51 -3.87 -5.02 0.19
C ILE A 51 -3.59 -3.76 1.00
N LEU A 52 -3.09 -2.69 0.38
CA LEU A 52 -2.80 -1.44 1.09
C LEU A 52 -4.06 -0.80 1.68
N GLU A 53 -5.18 -0.80 0.98
CA GLU A 53 -6.46 -0.30 1.48
C GLU A 53 -6.94 -1.12 2.67
N HIS A 54 -6.97 -2.45 2.54
CA HIS A 54 -7.42 -3.35 3.60
C HIS A 54 -6.56 -3.21 4.87
N GLU A 55 -5.24 -3.24 4.72
CA GLU A 55 -4.31 -3.17 5.85
C GLU A 55 -4.27 -1.75 6.45
N SER A 56 -4.42 -0.69 5.65
CA SER A 56 -4.53 0.69 6.16
C SER A 56 -5.77 0.86 7.03
N LEU A 57 -6.92 0.35 6.56
CA LEU A 57 -8.17 0.37 7.33
C LEU A 57 -8.04 -0.42 8.63
N ALA A 58 -7.43 -1.61 8.59
CA ALA A 58 -7.15 -2.42 9.78
C ALA A 58 -6.20 -1.70 10.76
N ALA A 59 -5.29 -0.86 10.25
CA ALA A 59 -4.39 -0.04 11.06
C ALA A 59 -5.02 1.27 11.56
N GLY A 60 -6.25 1.59 11.17
CA GLY A 60 -6.96 2.83 11.51
C GLY A 60 -6.48 4.06 10.71
N ILE A 61 -5.88 3.85 9.54
CA ILE A 61 -5.43 4.88 8.60
C ILE A 61 -6.49 5.04 7.52
N VAL A 62 -6.85 6.27 7.19
CA VAL A 62 -7.80 6.55 6.11
C VAL A 62 -7.03 6.45 4.78
N PRO A 63 -7.32 5.44 3.93
CA PRO A 63 -6.76 5.42 2.60
C PRO A 63 -7.31 6.62 1.82
N ILE A 64 -6.42 7.41 1.24
CA ILE A 64 -6.80 8.46 0.29
C ILE A 64 -6.65 7.85 -1.10
N SER A 65 -7.78 7.48 -1.67
CA SER A 65 -7.89 7.25 -3.10
C SER A 65 -8.43 8.55 -3.66
N GLU A 66 -7.56 9.40 -4.24
CA GLU A 66 -8.05 10.56 -4.98
C GLU A 66 -9.09 10.05 -6.00
N PRO A 67 -10.29 10.66 -6.06
CA PRO A 67 -11.24 10.35 -7.11
C PRO A 67 -10.55 10.66 -8.44
N ASP A 68 -10.56 9.69 -9.35
CA ASP A 68 -10.12 9.95 -10.73
C ASP A 68 -11.00 11.09 -11.28
N PRO A 69 -10.39 12.16 -11.85
CA PRO A 69 -11.13 13.32 -12.36
C PRO A 69 -12.05 13.00 -13.55
#